data_AF-A0AAY4D6J5-F1
#
_entry.id   AF-A0AAY4D6J5-F1
#
_cell.length_a   1.000
_cell.length_b   1.000
_cell.length_c   1.000
_cell.angle_alpha   90.00
_cell.angle_beta   90.00
_cell.angle_gamma   90.00
#
_symmetry.space_group_name_H-M   'P 1'
#
loop_
_entity.id
_entity.type
_entity.pdbx_description
1 polymer ?
#
loop_
_entity_poly.entity_id
_entity_poly.type
_entity_poly.pdbx_seq_one_letter_code
_entity_poly.pdbx_strand_id
1 'polypeptide(L)'
;MSLRRLNAYDATFKLKAIVLGFKEGNGAAARKFDINESMTTKDFIGKKSIWPELENVFEDWENKQRADGRGVSTVQIQLKDKTISAKKNIEEFTSGPSWCFRFIQMKGLSVRAYTTTIQLPSDLKEKTTNFSKFTENSIGPENIINTNEIPLPFDLPLTGTVNKKGE
;
A
#
# COMPACT_ATOMS: atom_id res chain seq x y z
N MET A 1 -5.24 39.57 20.58
CA MET A 1 -5.30 38.28 19.87
C MET A 1 -6.49 38.32 18.91
N SER A 2 -6.26 38.44 17.61
CA SER A 2 -7.33 38.45 16.61
C SER A 2 -7.54 37.03 16.10
N LEU A 3 -8.68 36.42 16.43
CA LEU A 3 -9.13 35.16 15.84
C LEU A 3 -9.47 35.42 14.36
N ARG A 4 -8.46 35.32 13.49
CA ARG A 4 -8.69 35.31 12.04
C ARG A 4 -9.50 34.06 11.71
N ARG A 5 -10.68 34.28 11.13
CA ARG A 5 -11.56 33.22 10.60
C ARG A 5 -10.71 32.27 9.75
N LEU A 6 -10.88 30.96 9.97
CA LEU A 6 -10.32 29.91 9.12
C LEU A 6 -10.95 30.02 7.73
N ASN A 7 -10.45 30.93 6.90
CA ASN A 7 -10.73 30.91 5.48
C ASN A 7 -10.24 29.54 4.97
N ALA A 8 -11.11 28.79 4.28
CA ALA A 8 -10.72 27.54 3.68
C ALA A 8 -9.66 27.84 2.61
N TYR A 9 -8.38 27.69 2.97
CA TYR A 9 -7.27 27.95 2.05
C TYR A 9 -7.34 26.98 0.87
N ASP A 10 -7.14 27.52 -0.34
CA ASP A 10 -7.07 26.69 -1.54
C ASP A 10 -5.88 25.72 -1.46
N ALA A 11 -6.03 24.53 -2.03
CA ALA A 11 -5.01 23.49 -1.95
C ALA A 11 -3.70 23.88 -2.62
N THR A 12 -3.75 24.69 -3.68
CA THR A 12 -2.53 25.18 -4.33
C THR A 12 -1.76 26.13 -3.42
N PHE A 13 -2.48 26.98 -2.66
CA PHE A 13 -1.88 27.85 -1.66
C PHE A 13 -1.25 27.04 -0.53
N LYS A 14 -1.96 26.03 -0.01
CA LYS A 14 -1.43 25.12 1.02
C LYS A 14 -0.14 24.43 0.57
N LEU A 15 -0.10 23.97 -0.68
CA LEU A 15 1.10 23.34 -1.24
C LEU A 15 2.27 24.32 -1.35
N LYS A 16 2.03 25.54 -1.84
CA LYS A 16 3.05 26.58 -1.92
C LYS A 16 3.64 26.94 -0.56
N ALA A 17 2.81 27.06 0.47
CA ALA A 17 3.25 27.34 1.84
C ALA A 17 4.20 26.27 2.38
N ILE A 18 3.89 25.00 2.13
CA ILE A 18 4.71 23.86 2.57
C ILE A 18 6.01 23.76 1.78
N VAL A 19 5.95 23.87 0.45
CA VAL A 19 7.15 23.84 -0.41
C VAL A 19 8.13 24.94 0.01
N LEU A 20 7.62 26.13 0.32
CA LEU A 20 8.46 27.22 0.81
C LEU A 20 9.00 26.94 2.22
N GLY A 21 8.20 26.32 3.09
CA GLY A 21 8.62 25.88 4.43
C GLY A 21 9.77 24.87 4.40
N PHE A 22 9.76 23.94 3.44
CA PHE A 22 10.88 23.03 3.20
C PHE A 22 12.13 23.77 2.71
N LYS A 23 11.96 24.70 1.77
CA LYS A 23 13.09 25.40 1.13
C LYS A 23 13.78 26.40 2.06
N GLU A 24 13.02 27.14 2.86
CA GLU A 24 13.51 28.31 3.60
C GLU A 24 13.32 28.20 5.12
N GLY A 25 12.67 27.14 5.59
CA GLY A 25 12.26 26.97 6.98
C GLY A 25 10.85 27.46 7.26
N ASN A 26 10.14 26.72 8.11
CA ASN A 26 8.73 26.94 8.43
C ASN A 26 8.43 28.37 8.91
N GLY A 27 9.22 28.90 9.86
CA GLY A 27 9.07 30.26 10.35
C GLY A 27 9.27 31.35 9.29
N ALA A 28 10.17 31.15 8.32
CA ALA A 28 10.38 32.10 7.23
C ALA A 28 9.21 32.09 6.24
N ALA A 29 8.73 30.90 5.87
CA ALA A 29 7.56 30.75 5.01
C ALA A 29 6.27 31.29 5.66
N ALA A 30 6.08 31.05 6.96
CA ALA A 30 4.96 31.57 7.73
C ALA A 30 4.90 33.10 7.71
N ARG A 31 6.05 33.76 7.87
CA ARG A 31 6.17 35.23 7.75
C ARG A 31 5.88 35.73 6.34
N LYS A 32 6.35 35.03 5.31
CA LYS A 32 6.11 35.40 3.90
C LYS A 32 4.64 35.30 3.50
N PHE A 33 3.92 34.31 4.02
CA PHE A 33 2.50 34.09 3.70
C PHE A 33 1.52 34.66 4.73
N ASP A 34 2.00 35.28 5.81
CA ASP A 34 1.19 35.76 6.95
C ASP A 34 0.24 34.67 7.51
N ILE A 35 0.78 33.47 7.67
CA ILE A 35 0.09 32.28 8.21
C ILE A 35 0.78 31.76 9.47
N ASN A 36 0.10 30.87 10.21
CA ASN A 36 0.71 30.18 11.34
C ASN A 36 1.77 29.19 10.85
N GLU A 37 2.86 29.00 11.60
CA GLU A 37 3.92 28.04 11.27
C GLU A 37 3.42 26.58 11.18
N SER A 38 2.40 26.22 11.95
CA SER A 38 1.69 24.93 11.81
C SER A 38 1.04 24.73 10.44
N MET A 39 0.87 25.81 9.66
CA MET A 39 0.30 25.79 8.32
C MET A 39 1.37 25.69 7.21
N THR A 40 2.66 25.64 7.56
CA THR A 40 3.74 25.32 6.61
C THR A 40 4.20 23.87 6.73
N THR A 41 3.57 23.09 7.62
CA THR A 41 3.87 21.67 7.81
C THR A 41 2.98 20.78 6.94
N LYS A 42 3.43 19.54 6.70
CA LYS A 42 2.76 18.50 5.90
C LYS A 42 1.29 18.27 6.28
N ASP A 43 0.94 18.54 7.54
CA ASP A 43 -0.41 18.33 8.08
C ASP A 43 -1.43 19.36 7.59
N PHE A 44 -0.97 20.51 7.07
CA PHE A 44 -1.84 21.60 6.62
C PHE A 44 -2.65 21.28 5.36
N ILE A 45 -2.11 20.43 4.48
CA ILE A 45 -2.73 20.05 3.21
C ILE A 45 -3.97 19.16 3.40
N GLY A 46 -4.13 18.48 4.54
CA GLY A 46 -5.19 17.49 4.75
C GLY A 46 -4.96 16.22 3.91
N LYS A 47 -6.02 15.57 3.41
CA LYS A 47 -5.93 14.34 2.59
C LYS A 47 -5.38 14.55 1.16
N LYS A 48 -4.82 15.72 0.84
CA LYS A 48 -4.31 16.03 -0.50
C LYS A 48 -2.82 15.69 -0.60
N SER A 49 -2.35 15.42 -1.82
CA SER A 49 -0.99 14.95 -2.05
C SER A 49 -0.02 16.11 -2.09
N ILE A 50 1.15 15.89 -1.51
CA ILE A 50 2.30 16.80 -1.63
C ILE A 50 2.95 16.65 -3.03
N TRP A 51 2.79 15.48 -3.67
CA TRP A 51 3.45 15.12 -4.92
C TRP A 51 2.45 14.59 -5.96
N PRO A 52 1.46 15.40 -6.38
CA PRO A 52 0.38 14.95 -7.27
C PRO A 52 0.90 14.46 -8.63
N GLU A 53 1.94 15.08 -9.17
CA GLU A 53 2.55 14.64 -10.43
C GLU A 53 3.21 13.27 -10.32
N LEU A 54 3.89 12.99 -9.20
CA LEU A 54 4.50 11.69 -8.93
C LEU A 54 3.43 10.62 -8.80
N GLU A 55 2.36 10.90 -8.06
CA GLU A 55 1.25 9.98 -7.86
C GLU A 55 0.50 9.65 -9.16
N ASN A 56 0.36 10.60 -10.08
CA ASN A 56 -0.29 10.35 -11.37
C ASN A 56 0.55 9.42 -12.25
N VAL A 57 1.87 9.62 -12.31
CA VAL A 57 2.78 8.69 -13.02
C VAL A 57 2.71 7.29 -12.41
N PHE A 58 2.53 7.22 -11.09
CA PHE A 58 2.42 5.97 -10.37
C PHE A 58 1.12 5.23 -10.70
N GLU A 59 0.01 5.96 -10.70
CA GLU A 59 -1.31 5.45 -11.06
C GLU A 59 -1.33 4.90 -12.50
N ASP A 60 -0.71 5.59 -13.45
CA ASP A 60 -0.60 5.12 -14.84
C ASP A 60 0.17 3.80 -14.93
N TRP A 61 1.26 3.68 -14.17
CA TRP A 61 2.04 2.44 -14.12
C TRP A 61 1.26 1.28 -13.50
N GLU A 62 0.54 1.53 -12.40
CA GLU A 62 -0.28 0.51 -11.74
C GLU A 62 -1.45 0.06 -12.63
N ASN A 63 -2.12 1.01 -13.30
CA ASN A 63 -3.17 0.72 -14.26
C ASN A 63 -2.66 -0.16 -15.41
N LYS A 64 -1.43 0.08 -15.88
CA LYS A 64 -0.79 -0.77 -16.88
C LYS A 64 -0.50 -2.19 -16.36
N GLN A 65 0.04 -2.33 -15.15
CA GLN A 65 0.25 -3.64 -14.54
C GLN A 65 -1.06 -4.43 -14.40
N ARG A 66 -2.15 -3.74 -14.01
CA ARG A 66 -3.49 -4.34 -13.93
C ARG A 66 -4.06 -4.73 -15.28
N ALA A 67 -3.87 -3.91 -16.32
CA ALA A 67 -4.28 -4.26 -17.68
C ALA A 67 -3.58 -5.54 -18.19
N ASP A 68 -2.34 -5.76 -17.74
CA ASP A 68 -1.58 -6.98 -18.01
C ASP A 68 -1.91 -8.15 -17.06
N GLY A 69 -2.92 -8.01 -16.19
CA GLY A 69 -3.36 -9.04 -15.23
C GLY A 69 -2.40 -9.27 -14.06
N ARG A 70 -1.45 -8.37 -13.81
CA ARG A 70 -0.45 -8.51 -12.73
C ARG A 70 -0.88 -7.73 -11.50
N GLY A 71 -0.96 -8.43 -10.36
CA GLY A 71 -1.14 -7.79 -9.07
C GLY A 71 0.10 -7.02 -8.64
N VAL A 72 -0.10 -5.82 -8.08
CA VAL A 72 0.97 -4.97 -7.54
C VAL A 72 0.94 -4.99 -6.02
N SER A 73 2.06 -5.35 -5.39
CA SER A 73 2.23 -5.31 -3.93
C SER A 73 2.78 -3.97 -3.45
N THR A 74 2.59 -3.65 -2.18
CA THR A 74 3.13 -2.41 -1.56
C THR A 74 4.65 -2.31 -1.67
N VAL A 75 5.37 -3.44 -1.67
CA VAL A 75 6.83 -3.46 -1.84
C VAL A 75 7.22 -3.10 -3.27
N GLN A 76 6.49 -3.61 -4.26
CA GLN A 76 6.69 -3.22 -5.66
C GLN A 76 6.39 -1.74 -5.87
N ILE A 77 5.40 -1.20 -5.14
CA ILE A 77 5.10 0.22 -5.14
C ILE A 77 6.32 1.03 -4.70
N GLN A 78 6.89 0.69 -3.54
CA GLN A 78 8.07 1.36 -3.00
C GLN A 78 9.30 1.27 -3.91
N LEU A 79 9.56 0.09 -4.48
CA LEU A 79 10.70 -0.11 -5.39
C LEU A 79 10.55 0.75 -6.64
N LYS A 80 9.37 0.75 -7.24
CA LYS A 80 9.10 1.55 -8.45
C LYS A 80 9.21 3.03 -8.14
N ASP A 81 8.72 3.45 -7.00
CA ASP A 81 8.73 4.84 -6.58
C ASP A 81 10.17 5.37 -6.40
N LYS A 82 11.06 4.58 -5.78
CA LYS A 82 12.50 4.91 -5.75
C LYS A 82 13.09 5.12 -7.16
N THR A 83 12.70 4.29 -8.14
CA THR A 83 13.18 4.46 -9.52
C THR A 83 12.62 5.71 -10.21
N ILE A 84 11.35 6.06 -9.95
CA ILE A 84 10.71 7.24 -10.54
C ILE A 84 11.25 8.52 -9.89
N SER A 85 11.38 8.53 -8.56
CA SER A 85 11.94 9.65 -7.81
C SER A 85 13.38 9.96 -8.25
N ALA A 86 14.22 8.92 -8.40
CA ALA A 86 15.57 9.07 -8.92
C ALA A 86 15.58 9.65 -10.35
N LYS A 87 14.68 9.17 -11.23
CA LYS A 87 14.56 9.69 -12.60
C LYS A 87 14.07 11.14 -12.66
N LYS A 88 13.24 11.55 -11.69
CA LYS A 88 12.67 12.90 -11.60
C LYS A 88 13.52 13.86 -10.76
N ASN A 89 14.64 13.39 -10.22
CA ASN A 89 15.56 14.14 -9.36
C ASN A 89 14.87 14.78 -8.13
N ILE A 90 13.92 14.06 -7.52
CA ILE A 90 13.21 14.52 -6.32
C ILE A 90 13.93 13.99 -5.08
N GLU A 91 15.05 14.62 -4.71
CA GLU A 91 15.90 14.17 -3.61
C GLU A 91 15.20 14.22 -2.23
N GLU A 92 14.23 15.11 -2.05
CA GLU A 92 13.51 15.29 -0.78
C GLU A 92 12.41 14.24 -0.55
N PHE A 93 12.08 13.45 -1.58
CA PHE A 93 11.00 12.49 -1.50
C PHE A 93 11.47 11.15 -0.93
N THR A 94 10.91 10.77 0.22
CA THR A 94 11.14 9.45 0.84
C THR A 94 9.93 8.54 0.63
N SER A 95 10.12 7.47 -0.13
CA SER A 95 9.12 6.40 -0.34
C SER A 95 8.93 5.54 0.93
N GLY A 96 8.29 6.13 1.94
CA GLY A 96 8.01 5.47 3.21
C GLY A 96 6.70 4.67 3.20
N PRO A 97 6.51 3.69 4.11
CA PRO A 97 5.26 2.95 4.27
C PRO A 97 4.04 3.87 4.47
N SER A 98 4.20 4.96 5.22
CA SER A 98 3.14 5.95 5.46
C SER A 98 2.70 6.66 4.19
N TRP A 99 3.62 6.97 3.27
CA TRP A 99 3.27 7.57 1.98
C TRP A 99 2.54 6.57 1.10
N CYS A 100 3.03 5.32 1.00
CA CYS A 100 2.36 4.26 0.24
C CYS A 100 0.92 4.01 0.74
N PHE A 101 0.72 3.95 2.06
CA PHE A 101 -0.61 3.79 2.64
C PHE A 101 -1.54 4.97 2.30
N ARG A 102 -1.03 6.21 2.38
CA ARG A 102 -1.80 7.40 2.00
C ARG A 102 -2.12 7.42 0.51
N PHE A 103 -1.17 7.09 -0.37
CA PHE A 103 -1.37 6.96 -1.81
C PHE A 103 -2.51 5.99 -2.13
N ILE A 104 -2.46 4.79 -1.53
CA ILE A 104 -3.51 3.76 -1.68
C ILE A 104 -4.87 4.31 -1.25
N GLN A 105 -4.95 4.94 -0.06
CA GLN A 105 -6.21 5.54 0.42
C GLN A 105 -6.72 6.68 -0.47
N MET A 106 -5.82 7.52 -0.98
CA MET A 106 -6.15 8.69 -1.77
C MET A 106 -6.66 8.35 -3.17
N LYS A 107 -6.04 7.36 -3.82
CA LYS A 107 -6.46 6.87 -5.15
C LYS A 107 -7.64 5.90 -5.08
N GLY A 108 -8.23 5.72 -3.89
CA GLY A 108 -9.37 4.82 -3.70
C GLY A 108 -8.99 3.37 -3.94
N LEU A 109 -7.77 2.99 -3.61
CA LEU A 109 -7.25 1.63 -3.68
C LEU A 109 -7.30 0.97 -2.29
N SER A 110 -7.23 -0.35 -2.23
CA SER A 110 -7.06 -1.13 -1.00
C SER A 110 -6.17 -2.34 -1.24
N VAL A 111 -5.26 -2.62 -0.30
CA VAL A 111 -4.53 -3.89 -0.29
C VAL A 111 -5.53 -4.98 0.09
N ARG A 112 -5.71 -5.96 -0.79
CA ARG A 112 -6.50 -7.16 -0.57
C ARG A 112 -5.54 -8.34 -0.55
N ALA A 113 -5.55 -9.10 0.54
CA ALA A 113 -4.97 -10.44 0.50
C ALA A 113 -5.71 -11.25 -0.57
N TYR A 114 -5.01 -12.07 -1.35
CA TYR A 114 -5.71 -13.03 -2.21
C TYR A 114 -6.63 -13.87 -1.33
N THR A 115 -7.93 -13.58 -1.34
CA THR A 115 -8.92 -14.56 -0.92
C THR A 115 -9.01 -15.52 -2.08
N THR A 116 -8.09 -16.48 -2.18
CA THR A 116 -8.39 -17.68 -2.94
C THR A 116 -9.69 -18.17 -2.32
N THR A 117 -10.80 -18.07 -3.06
CA THR A 117 -12.00 -18.81 -2.68
C THR A 117 -11.59 -20.25 -2.88
N ILE A 118 -11.01 -20.85 -1.84
CA ILE A 118 -10.68 -22.26 -1.82
C ILE A 118 -12.04 -22.93 -1.79
N GLN A 119 -12.62 -23.11 -2.97
CA GLN A 119 -13.70 -24.05 -3.14
C GLN A 119 -13.07 -25.41 -2.85
N LEU A 120 -13.59 -26.08 -1.83
CA LEU A 120 -13.20 -27.44 -1.50
C LEU A 120 -13.35 -28.26 -2.79
N PRO A 121 -12.27 -28.86 -3.31
CA PRO A 121 -12.37 -29.69 -4.50
C PRO A 121 -13.48 -30.72 -4.28
N SER A 122 -14.38 -30.89 -5.26
CA SER A 122 -15.53 -31.79 -5.08
C SER A 122 -15.11 -33.24 -4.77
N ASP A 123 -13.89 -33.59 -5.16
CA ASP A 123 -13.21 -34.87 -4.97
C ASP A 123 -12.42 -34.97 -3.64
N LEU A 124 -12.46 -33.96 -2.76
CA LEU A 124 -11.72 -33.99 -1.49
C LEU A 124 -12.08 -35.22 -0.66
N LYS A 125 -13.37 -35.54 -0.53
CA LYS A 125 -13.84 -36.72 0.23
C LYS A 125 -13.31 -38.02 -0.36
N GLU A 126 -13.27 -38.13 -1.69
CA GLU A 126 -12.78 -39.32 -2.39
C GLU A 126 -11.27 -39.46 -2.21
N LYS A 127 -10.51 -38.36 -2.34
CA LYS A 127 -9.07 -38.32 -2.07
C LYS A 127 -8.73 -38.67 -0.62
N THR A 128 -9.47 -38.15 0.36
CA THR A 128 -9.29 -38.52 1.78
C THR A 128 -9.56 -40.00 2.00
N THR A 129 -10.63 -40.53 1.40
CA THR A 129 -10.99 -41.96 1.53
C THR A 129 -9.93 -42.85 0.88
N ASN A 130 -9.42 -42.49 -0.30
CA ASN A 130 -8.38 -43.24 -0.99
C ASN A 130 -7.04 -43.18 -0.25
N PHE A 131 -6.71 -42.02 0.34
CA PHE A 131 -5.53 -41.87 1.17
C PHE A 131 -5.61 -42.73 2.44
N SER A 132 -6.74 -42.72 3.17
CA SER A 132 -6.94 -43.58 4.34
C SER A 132 -6.80 -45.06 4.00
N LYS A 133 -7.43 -45.52 2.90
CA LYS A 133 -7.31 -46.90 2.41
C LYS A 133 -5.88 -47.26 2.01
N PHE A 134 -5.13 -46.31 1.45
CA PHE A 134 -3.72 -46.51 1.10
C PHE A 134 -2.86 -46.64 2.36
N THR A 135 -3.05 -45.76 3.35
CA THR A 135 -2.31 -45.81 4.61
C THR A 135 -2.58 -47.09 5.41
N GLU A 136 -3.82 -47.60 5.38
CA GLU A 136 -4.19 -48.87 6.04
C GLU A 136 -3.55 -50.09 5.38
N ASN A 137 -3.40 -50.10 4.05
CA ASN A 137 -2.93 -51.28 3.31
C ASN A 137 -1.43 -51.26 3.01
N SER A 138 -0.76 -50.12 3.07
CA SER A 138 0.60 -49.96 2.54
C SER A 138 1.64 -49.46 3.55
N ILE A 139 1.24 -49.06 4.76
CA ILE A 139 2.16 -48.52 5.78
C ILE A 139 2.03 -49.35 7.06
N GLY A 140 3.04 -50.18 7.34
CA GLY A 140 3.16 -50.88 8.63
C GLY A 140 3.45 -49.90 9.78
N PRO A 141 3.07 -50.23 11.03
CA PRO A 141 3.25 -49.37 12.20
C PRO A 141 4.71 -48.93 12.43
N GLU A 142 5.68 -49.70 11.96
CA GLU A 142 7.12 -49.40 11.98
C GLU A 142 7.54 -48.22 11.07
N ASN A 143 6.72 -47.86 10.08
CA ASN A 143 6.97 -46.76 9.14
C ASN A 143 6.24 -45.45 9.52
N ILE A 144 5.47 -45.46 10.62
CA ILE A 144 4.75 -44.28 11.13
C ILE A 144 5.67 -43.53 12.10
N ILE A 145 6.50 -42.63 11.56
CA ILE A 145 7.31 -41.72 12.36
C ILE A 145 6.41 -40.61 12.93
N ASN A 146 6.63 -40.23 14.20
CA ASN A 146 5.88 -39.15 14.84
C ASN A 146 6.03 -37.85 14.03
N THR A 147 4.96 -37.46 13.34
CA THR A 147 4.92 -36.26 12.51
C THR A 147 4.38 -35.11 13.36
N ASN A 148 5.23 -34.55 14.23
CA ASN A 148 4.93 -33.31 14.95
C ASN A 148 4.93 -32.07 14.02
N GLU A 149 4.97 -32.26 12.70
CA GLU A 149 4.86 -31.17 11.76
C GLU A 149 3.43 -30.64 11.79
N ILE A 150 3.28 -29.49 12.43
CA ILE A 150 2.07 -28.69 12.38
C ILE A 150 1.82 -28.41 10.90
N PRO A 151 0.64 -28.76 10.35
CA PRO A 151 0.32 -28.42 8.97
C PRO A 151 0.44 -26.90 8.85
N LEU A 152 1.40 -26.44 8.05
CA LEU A 152 1.47 -25.04 7.67
C LEU A 152 0.10 -24.72 7.07
N PRO A 153 -0.68 -23.79 7.63
CA PRO A 153 -2.01 -23.55 7.13
C PRO A 153 -1.88 -23.13 5.66
N PHE A 154 -2.49 -23.93 4.78
CA PHE A 154 -2.65 -23.67 3.35
C PHE A 154 -3.35 -22.31 3.09
N ASP A 155 -3.89 -21.69 4.14
CA ASP A 155 -4.67 -20.46 4.16
C ASP A 155 -3.86 -19.18 4.39
N LEU A 156 -2.53 -19.19 4.25
CA LEU A 156 -1.73 -17.96 4.26
C LEU A 156 -1.44 -17.48 2.84
N PRO A 157 -2.31 -16.68 2.19
CA PRO A 157 -1.90 -15.89 1.05
C PRO A 157 -0.90 -14.84 1.56
N LEU A 158 0.40 -15.14 1.45
CA LEU A 158 1.48 -14.20 1.76
C LEU A 158 1.51 -12.97 0.84
N THR A 159 0.68 -12.95 -0.21
CA THR A 159 0.66 -11.90 -1.22
C THR A 159 -0.61 -11.07 -1.12
N GLY A 160 -0.45 -9.83 -0.63
CA GLY A 160 -1.45 -8.78 -0.75
C GLY A 160 -1.27 -8.01 -2.06
N THR A 161 -2.35 -7.84 -2.82
CA THR A 161 -2.39 -7.03 -4.06
C THR A 161 -3.22 -5.78 -3.81
N VAL A 162 -2.79 -4.64 -4.35
CA VAL A 162 -3.56 -3.39 -4.32
C VAL A 162 -4.63 -3.40 -5.42
N ASN A 163 -5.90 -3.27 -5.03
CA ASN A 163 -7.09 -3.24 -5.91
C ASN A 163 -7.89 -1.96 -5.71
N LYS A 164 -8.86 -1.66 -6.59
CA LYS A 164 -9.82 -0.57 -6.32
C LYS A 164 -10.69 -0.92 -5.13
N LYS A 165 -11.02 0.09 -4.33
CA LYS A 165 -11.87 -0.06 -3.16
C LYS A 165 -13.30 -0.39 -3.61
N GLY A 166 -13.76 -1.60 -3.27
CA GLY A 166 -15.12 -2.06 -3.57
C GLY A 166 -15.22 -3.13 -4.67
N GLU A 167 -14.09 -3.55 -5.25
CA GLU A 167 -13.97 -4.72 -6.16
C GLU A 167 -13.39 -5.95 -5.41
#